data_AF-A0A9X4R2B7-F1
#
_entry.id   AF-A0A9X4R2B7-F1
#
_cell.length_a   1.000
_cell.length_b   1.000
_cell.length_c   1.000
_cell.angle_alpha   90.00
_cell.angle_beta   90.00
_cell.angle_gamma   90.00
#
_symmetry.space_group_name_H-M   'P 1'
#
loop_
_entity.id
_entity.type
_entity.pdbx_description
1 polymer ?
#
loop_
_entity_poly.entity_id
_entity_poly.type
_entity_poly.pdbx_seq_one_letter_code
_entity_poly.pdbx_strand_id
1 'polypeptide(L)'
;MKNFKKLFNKEAFTLIEMLLVLLIISLLLILIIPNIAKQSSHIQTTGCEAQLKMIDSQIEAYSLKYNKKPTSIDDLVSEGYINENQKRCKTGSIISINNGEAVAN
;
A
#
# COMPACT_ATOMS: atom_id res chain seq x y z
N MET A 1 9.36 49.07 -54.30
CA MET A 1 8.05 48.77 -53.68
C MET A 1 8.25 47.73 -52.58
N LYS A 2 8.50 48.16 -51.34
CA LYS A 2 8.57 47.26 -50.18
C LYS A 2 7.14 46.83 -49.87
N ASN A 3 6.88 45.54 -49.65
CA ASN A 3 5.76 45.10 -48.82
C ASN A 3 6.14 43.82 -48.08
N PHE A 4 5.98 43.90 -46.77
CA PHE A 4 6.57 43.09 -45.71
C PHE A 4 6.29 41.59 -45.83
N LYS A 5 7.36 40.78 -45.85
CA LYS A 5 7.31 39.34 -45.64
C LYS A 5 6.70 39.05 -44.27
N LYS A 6 5.58 38.33 -44.28
CA LYS A 6 4.91 37.67 -43.15
C LYS A 6 5.94 36.87 -42.34
N LEU A 7 6.33 37.35 -41.15
CA LEU A 7 7.44 36.77 -40.37
C LEU A 7 7.16 36.61 -38.87
N PHE A 8 5.93 36.33 -38.44
CA PHE A 8 5.70 35.85 -37.07
C PHE A 8 4.59 34.81 -37.02
N ASN A 9 4.88 33.62 -37.53
CA ASN A 9 4.24 32.38 -37.08
C ASN A 9 5.27 31.62 -36.25
N LYS A 10 5.43 32.03 -34.99
CA LYS A 10 6.08 31.20 -33.98
C LYS A 10 5.08 31.04 -32.85
N GLU A 11 4.40 29.89 -32.84
CA GLU A 11 3.71 29.40 -31.64
C GLU A 11 4.80 29.17 -30.59
N ALA A 12 4.99 30.17 -29.73
CA ALA A 12 6.05 30.18 -28.75
C ALA A 12 5.44 29.96 -27.37
N PHE A 13 5.62 28.74 -26.87
CA PHE A 13 5.53 28.41 -25.46
C PHE A 13 6.54 29.29 -24.70
N THR A 14 6.04 30.19 -23.84
CA THR A 14 6.91 31.12 -23.12
C THR A 14 7.44 30.49 -21.82
N LEU A 15 8.59 30.96 -21.35
CA LEU A 15 9.09 30.55 -20.02
C LEU A 15 8.10 30.93 -18.91
N ILE A 16 7.42 32.08 -19.04
CA ILE A 16 6.42 32.54 -18.07
C ILE A 16 5.24 31.57 -18.01
N GLU A 17 4.78 31.06 -19.16
CA GLU A 17 3.70 30.08 -19.24
C GLU A 17 4.08 28.78 -18.51
N MET A 18 5.32 28.30 -18.71
CA MET A 18 5.83 27.15 -17.96
C MET A 18 5.91 27.39 -16.46
N LEU A 19 6.32 28.58 -16.03
CA LEU A 19 6.38 28.92 -14.61
C LEU A 19 4.99 28.90 -13.97
N LEU A 20 3.97 29.42 -14.64
CA LEU A 20 2.58 29.36 -14.16
C LEU A 20 2.04 27.93 -14.12
N VAL A 21 2.37 27.10 -15.12
CA VAL A 21 1.98 25.68 -15.14
C VAL A 21 2.62 24.91 -13.98
N LEU A 22 3.93 25.05 -13.78
CA LEU A 22 4.63 24.40 -12.66
C LEU A 22 4.11 24.88 -11.30
N LEU A 23 3.78 26.17 -11.18
CA LEU A 23 3.14 26.72 -9.99
C LEU A 23 1.82 26.01 -9.69
N ILE A 24 0.91 25.91 -10.68
CA ILE A 24 -0.38 25.23 -10.49
C ILE A 24 -0.19 23.74 -10.18
N ILE A 25 0.68 23.04 -10.90
CA ILE A 25 0.99 21.62 -10.64
C ILE A 25 1.52 21.44 -9.21
N SER A 26 2.40 22.31 -8.73
CA SER A 26 2.93 22.23 -7.37
C SER A 26 1.85 22.34 -6.29
N LEU A 27 0.88 23.25 -6.47
CA LEU A 27 -0.26 23.41 -5.55
C LEU A 27 -1.15 22.17 -5.56
N LEU A 28 -1.41 21.60 -6.73
CA LEU A 28 -2.19 20.36 -6.85
C LEU A 28 -1.48 19.18 -6.18
N LEU A 29 -0.16 19.02 -6.37
CA LEU A 29 0.62 17.95 -5.75
C LEU A 29 0.58 18.02 -4.22
N ILE A 30 0.66 19.22 -3.64
CA ILE A 30 0.56 19.42 -2.18
C ILE A 30 -0.77 18.90 -1.63
N LEU A 31 -1.87 19.06 -2.36
CA LEU A 31 -3.19 18.55 -1.94
C LEU A 31 -3.34 17.04 -2.16
N ILE A 32 -2.77 16.50 -3.24
CA ILE A 32 -2.92 15.10 -3.65
C ILE A 32 -2.07 14.16 -2.79
N ILE A 33 -0.79 14.48 -2.56
CA ILE A 33 0.16 13.65 -1.82
C ILE A 33 -0.35 13.21 -0.42
N PRO A 34 -0.83 14.11 0.47
CA PRO A 34 -1.29 13.71 1.79
C PRO A 34 -2.51 12.79 1.73
N ASN A 35 -3.39 12.99 0.74
CA ASN A 35 -4.55 12.13 0.55
C ASN A 35 -4.16 10.71 0.11
N ILE A 36 -3.22 10.58 -0.83
CA ILE A 36 -2.68 9.29 -1.26
C ILE A 36 -1.96 8.58 -0.10
N ALA A 37 -1.13 9.30 0.66
CA ALA A 37 -0.40 8.73 1.78
C ALA A 37 -1.36 8.17 2.85
N LYS A 38 -2.40 8.92 3.21
CA LYS A 38 -3.44 8.49 4.16
C LYS A 38 -4.22 7.27 3.66
N GLN A 39 -4.58 7.25 2.37
CA GLN A 39 -5.27 6.09 1.79
C GLN A 39 -4.37 4.85 1.77
N SER A 40 -3.08 5.02 1.46
CA SER A 40 -2.11 3.93 1.48
C SER A 40 -1.95 3.33 2.88
N SER A 41 -1.81 4.16 3.92
CA SER A 41 -1.74 3.67 5.30
C SER A 41 -3.02 2.93 5.71
N HIS A 42 -4.19 3.45 5.34
CA HIS A 42 -5.46 2.81 5.66
C HIS A 42 -5.58 1.43 4.98
N ILE A 43 -5.24 1.33 3.69
CA ILE A 43 -5.22 0.06 2.94
C ILE A 43 -4.27 -0.95 3.59
N GLN A 44 -3.10 -0.51 4.08
CA GLN A 44 -2.16 -1.39 4.76
C GLN A 44 -2.73 -1.93 6.08
N THR A 45 -3.40 -1.10 6.87
CA THR A 45 -4.08 -1.53 8.11
C THR A 45 -5.21 -2.51 7.82
N THR A 46 -6.14 -2.17 6.92
CA THR A 46 -7.24 -3.07 6.54
C THR A 46 -6.74 -4.37 5.91
N GLY A 47 -5.66 -4.31 5.14
CA GLY A 47 -5.00 -5.50 4.60
C GLY A 47 -4.43 -6.40 5.70
N CYS A 48 -3.83 -5.80 6.75
CA CYS A 48 -3.33 -6.55 7.90
C CYS A 48 -4.48 -7.21 8.67
N GLU A 49 -5.60 -6.51 8.92
CA GLU A 49 -6.79 -7.09 9.56
C GLU A 49 -7.37 -8.28 8.77
N ALA A 50 -7.42 -8.17 7.44
CA ALA A 50 -7.87 -9.26 6.58
C ALA A 50 -6.90 -10.46 6.64
N GLN A 51 -5.58 -10.19 6.68
CA GLN A 51 -4.56 -11.23 6.84
C GLN A 51 -4.67 -11.94 8.19
N LEU A 52 -4.94 -11.22 9.28
CA LEU A 52 -5.20 -11.83 10.59
C LEU A 52 -6.39 -12.80 10.54
N LYS A 53 -7.52 -12.38 9.97
CA LYS A 53 -8.71 -13.24 9.80
C LYS A 53 -8.43 -14.48 8.95
N MET A 54 -7.63 -14.33 7.90
CA MET A 54 -7.21 -15.46 7.08
C MET A 54 -6.36 -16.43 7.91
N ILE A 55 -5.41 -15.93 8.70
CA ILE A 55 -4.59 -16.76 9.58
C ILE A 55 -5.44 -17.42 10.67
N ASP A 56 -6.45 -16.76 11.23
CA ASP A 56 -7.38 -17.37 12.18
C ASP A 56 -8.13 -18.55 11.56
N SER A 57 -8.53 -18.44 10.30
CA SER A 57 -9.13 -19.56 9.56
C SER A 57 -8.14 -20.73 9.41
N GLN A 58 -6.85 -20.43 9.22
CA GLN A 58 -5.80 -21.45 9.17
C GLN A 58 -5.50 -22.07 10.54
N ILE A 59 -5.59 -21.29 11.63
CA ILE A 59 -5.51 -21.77 13.01
C ILE A 59 -6.64 -22.76 13.29
N GLU A 60 -7.85 -22.45 12.83
CA GLU A 60 -9.01 -23.35 12.95
C GLU A 60 -8.78 -24.64 12.16
N ALA A 61 -8.33 -24.54 10.90
CA ALA A 61 -8.03 -25.71 10.08
C ALA A 61 -6.92 -26.59 10.67
N TYR A 62 -5.89 -26.00 11.28
CA TYR A 62 -4.87 -26.74 12.04
C TYR A 62 -5.50 -27.45 13.25
N SER A 63 -6.38 -26.74 13.98
CA SER A 63 -7.04 -27.26 15.16
C SER A 63 -7.94 -28.46 14.85
N LEU A 64 -8.62 -28.44 13.71
CA LEU A 64 -9.43 -29.57 13.23
C LEU A 64 -8.58 -30.81 12.90
N LYS A 65 -7.38 -30.62 12.32
CA LYS A 65 -6.48 -31.72 11.94
C LYS A 65 -5.77 -32.34 13.15
N TYR A 66 -5.28 -31.50 14.06
CA TYR A 66 -4.41 -31.92 15.16
C TYR A 66 -5.14 -32.03 16.51
N ASN A 67 -6.42 -31.69 16.55
CA ASN A 67 -7.26 -31.63 17.75
C ASN A 67 -6.64 -30.78 18.88
N LYS A 68 -5.84 -29.77 18.50
CA LYS A 68 -5.17 -28.81 19.39
C LYS A 68 -4.89 -27.52 18.62
N LYS A 69 -4.93 -26.38 19.30
CA LYS A 69 -4.51 -25.11 18.70
C LYS A 69 -2.99 -25.06 18.49
N PRO A 70 -2.49 -24.38 17.45
CA PRO A 70 -1.07 -24.11 17.29
C PRO A 70 -0.56 -23.22 18.44
N THR A 71 0.67 -23.48 18.88
CA THR A 71 1.35 -22.73 19.95
C THR A 71 2.15 -21.56 19.42
N SER A 72 2.60 -21.67 18.18
CA SER A 72 3.39 -20.65 17.50
C SER A 72 2.90 -20.47 16.07
N ILE A 73 3.22 -19.32 15.47
CA ILE A 73 2.97 -19.11 14.03
C ILE A 73 3.87 -20.00 13.16
N ASP A 74 5.00 -20.48 13.70
CA ASP A 74 5.90 -21.41 13.02
C ASP A 74 5.27 -22.81 12.85
N ASP A 75 4.37 -23.21 13.74
CA ASP A 75 3.59 -24.45 13.60
C ASP A 75 2.75 -24.42 12.31
N LEU A 76 2.17 -23.25 12.00
CA LEU A 76 1.38 -23.06 10.78
C LEU A 76 2.24 -23.04 9.52
N VAL A 77 3.48 -22.52 9.58
CA VAL A 77 4.39 -22.57 8.42
C VAL A 77 4.92 -23.97 8.18
N SER A 78 5.36 -24.65 9.25
CA SER A 78 5.94 -25.99 9.16
C SER A 78 4.95 -26.99 8.56
N GLU A 79 3.67 -26.82 8.88
CA GLU A 79 2.58 -27.64 8.36
C GLU A 79 1.98 -27.13 7.03
N GLY A 80 2.53 -26.04 6.47
CA GLY A 80 2.15 -25.51 5.16
C GLY A 80 0.79 -24.80 5.12
N TYR A 81 0.23 -24.40 6.27
CA TYR A 81 -1.00 -23.61 6.31
C TYR A 81 -0.77 -22.15 5.91
N ILE A 82 0.43 -21.62 6.15
CA ILE A 82 0.84 -20.28 5.73
C ILE A 82 2.30 -20.32 5.26
N ASN A 83 2.72 -19.30 4.53
CA ASN A 83 4.09 -19.10 4.07
C ASN A 83 4.89 -18.19 5.02
N GLU A 84 6.23 -18.24 4.95
CA GLU A 84 7.13 -17.38 5.75
C GLU A 84 6.86 -15.87 5.59
N ASN A 85 6.45 -15.45 4.39
CA ASN A 85 6.11 -14.05 4.13
C ASN A 85 4.81 -13.60 4.82
N GLN A 86 3.93 -14.53 5.20
CA GLN A 86 2.66 -14.25 5.86
C GLN A 86 2.79 -14.07 7.38
N LYS A 87 4.00 -14.25 7.94
CA LYS A 87 4.31 -13.89 9.34
C LYS A 87 4.35 -12.38 9.61
N ARG A 88 4.28 -11.56 8.56
CA ARG A 88 4.40 -10.10 8.67
C ARG A 88 3.30 -9.42 7.87
N CYS A 89 2.76 -8.35 8.43
CA CYS A 89 1.90 -7.43 7.70
C CYS A 89 2.73 -6.50 6.82
N LYS A 90 2.11 -5.93 5.77
CA LYS A 90 2.74 -4.91 4.93
C LYS A 90 3.12 -3.63 5.68
N THR A 91 2.49 -3.40 6.84
CA THR A 91 2.84 -2.32 7.79
C THR A 91 4.19 -2.55 8.48
N GLY A 92 4.73 -3.77 8.45
CA GLY A 92 5.94 -4.18 9.17
C GLY A 92 5.67 -4.93 10.47
N SER A 93 4.43 -4.96 10.96
CA SER A 93 4.03 -5.67 12.17
C SER A 93 4.22 -7.19 12.04
N ILE A 94 4.70 -7.83 13.11
CA ILE A 94 4.91 -9.27 13.17
C ILE A 94 3.65 -9.92 13.70
N ILE A 95 3.18 -10.97 13.03
CA ILE A 95 2.01 -11.73 13.45
C ILE A 95 2.46 -12.85 14.38
N SER A 96 1.86 -12.91 15.57
CA SER A 96 2.04 -13.97 16.56
C SER A 96 0.70 -14.60 16.91
N ILE A 97 0.72 -15.78 17.56
CA ILE A 97 -0.48 -16.41 18.08
C ILE A 97 -0.58 -16.12 19.57
N ASN A 98 -1.64 -15.44 20.00
CA ASN A 98 -1.94 -15.17 21.40
C ASN A 98 -3.30 -15.79 21.76
N ASN A 99 -3.34 -16.66 22.76
CA ASN A 99 -4.56 -17.38 23.17
C ASN A 99 -5.28 -18.14 22.02
N GLY A 100 -4.53 -18.50 20.98
CA GLY A 100 -5.06 -19.21 19.82
C GLY A 100 -5.82 -18.32 18.82
N GLU A 101 -5.48 -17.03 18.78
CA GLU A 101 -5.89 -16.05 17.77
C GLU A 101 -4.63 -15.35 17.21
N ALA A 102 -4.68 -14.95 15.94
CA ALA A 102 -3.62 -14.20 15.29
C ALA A 102 -3.65 -12.73 15.73
N VAL A 103 -2.51 -12.21 16.19
CA VAL A 103 -2.35 -10.82 16.63
C VAL A 103 -1.13 -10.21 15.95
N ALA A 104 -1.27 -9.00 15.43
CA ALA A 104 -0.16 -8.22 14.89
C ALA A 104 0.46 -7.36 16.01
N ASN A 105 1.78 -7.44 16.19
CA ASN A 105 2.56 -6.64 17.13
C ASN A 105 3.59 -5.77 16.42
#